data_AF-A0A7Y3N6Q6-F1
#
_entry.id   AF-A0A7Y3N6Q6-F1
#
_cell.length_a   1.000
_cell.length_b   1.000
_cell.length_c   1.000
_cell.angle_alpha   90.00
_cell.angle_beta   90.00
_cell.angle_gamma   90.00
#
_symmetry.space_group_name_H-M   'P 1'
#
loop_
_entity.id
_entity.type
_entity.pdbx_description
1 polymer ?
#
loop_
_entity_poly.entity_id
_entity_poly.type
_entity_poly.pdbx_seq_one_letter_code
_entity_poly.pdbx_strand_id
1 'polypeptide(L)'
;MRIVSGRMPSQQQGYSLVELLVALTLGVFVVGGMLTTLLTVYQTSRSQSKVTTLSNNVTLAMNLLTQVIQSAGYIPDPSTGTVTLEFPATTTYLSVGQYLMGTYGGSAASDTLSLRYVTGLINGQILQQDSQINCLGRGLPSGVVANNPSTYYIFDQTLQMDANGNLTCTYTGSIFTPASQTTTVQEPTATYTLVGDGSTTVLNHLSFLYGVDTNADGSADGYYTATQVAALSDWSSVVSVQVNMVFNNPLASQAGQPATFTYSKIIPLMSRP
;
A
#
# COMPACT_ATOMS: atom_id res chain seq x y z
N MET A 1 -26.48 -52.89 -83.74
CA MET A 1 -25.98 -53.40 -82.46
C MET A 1 -25.43 -52.22 -81.65
N ARG A 2 -26.15 -51.75 -80.62
CA ARG A 2 -25.65 -50.76 -79.65
C ARG A 2 -26.06 -51.24 -78.26
N ILE A 3 -25.06 -51.58 -77.46
CA ILE A 3 -25.20 -52.19 -76.13
C ILE A 3 -25.57 -51.07 -75.15
N VAL A 4 -26.66 -51.26 -74.40
CA VAL A 4 -27.11 -50.37 -73.32
C VAL A 4 -26.26 -50.66 -72.07
N SER A 5 -25.59 -49.64 -71.52
CA SER A 5 -24.83 -49.77 -70.27
C SER A 5 -25.78 -49.71 -69.07
N GLY A 6 -25.89 -50.80 -68.30
CA GLY A 6 -26.59 -50.81 -67.01
C GLY A 6 -25.75 -50.17 -65.91
N ARG A 7 -26.30 -49.17 -65.21
CA ARG A 7 -25.74 -48.65 -63.94
C ARG A 7 -26.01 -49.68 -62.84
N MET A 8 -24.96 -50.08 -62.11
CA MET A 8 -25.12 -50.88 -60.89
C MET A 8 -25.72 -50.01 -59.77
N PRO A 9 -26.73 -50.48 -59.03
CA PRO A 9 -27.25 -49.77 -57.87
C PRO A 9 -26.28 -49.95 -56.70
N SER A 10 -25.84 -48.85 -56.07
CA SER A 10 -25.07 -48.93 -54.82
C SER A 10 -26.00 -49.45 -53.72
N GLN A 11 -25.66 -50.57 -53.10
CA GLN A 11 -26.36 -51.06 -51.93
C GLN A 11 -26.15 -50.07 -50.78
N GLN A 12 -27.20 -49.36 -50.39
CA GLN A 12 -27.22 -48.61 -49.14
C GLN A 12 -27.19 -49.62 -47.98
N GLN A 13 -26.06 -49.70 -47.29
CA GLN A 13 -26.00 -50.35 -45.98
C GLN A 13 -26.68 -49.40 -44.98
N GLY A 14 -27.90 -49.75 -44.56
CA GLY A 14 -28.61 -49.03 -43.51
C GLY A 14 -27.87 -49.19 -42.18
N TYR A 15 -27.54 -48.07 -41.53
CA TYR A 15 -26.91 -48.04 -40.22
C TYR A 15 -27.75 -48.81 -39.19
N SER A 16 -27.10 -49.63 -38.35
CA SER A 16 -27.81 -50.35 -37.30
C SER A 16 -28.17 -49.39 -36.15
N LEU A 17 -29.33 -49.61 -35.52
CA LEU A 17 -29.78 -48.84 -34.35
C LEU A 17 -28.73 -48.80 -33.22
N VAL A 18 -27.93 -49.86 -33.11
CA VAL A 18 -26.85 -49.99 -32.11
C VAL A 18 -25.70 -49.02 -32.42
N GLU A 19 -25.33 -48.85 -33.69
CA GLU A 19 -24.23 -47.96 -34.09
C GLU A 19 -24.55 -46.49 -33.79
N LEU A 20 -25.81 -46.10 -33.96
CA LEU A 20 -26.30 -44.75 -33.65
C LEU A 20 -26.34 -44.48 -32.13
N LEU A 21 -26.70 -45.49 -31.32
CA LEU A 21 -26.63 -45.39 -29.87
C LEU A 21 -25.18 -45.29 -29.38
N VAL A 22 -24.28 -46.12 -29.91
CA VAL A 22 -22.85 -46.07 -29.56
C VAL A 22 -22.25 -44.72 -29.93
N ALA A 23 -22.50 -44.21 -31.14
CA ALA A 23 -22.02 -42.90 -31.57
C ALA A 23 -22.50 -41.76 -30.66
N LEU A 24 -23.77 -41.78 -30.24
CA LEU A 24 -24.33 -40.78 -29.33
C LEU A 24 -23.68 -40.85 -27.94
N THR A 25 -23.48 -42.05 -27.40
CA THR A 25 -22.82 -42.21 -26.09
C THR A 25 -21.38 -41.70 -26.09
N LEU A 26 -20.61 -41.99 -27.15
CA LEU A 26 -19.24 -41.50 -27.30
C LEU A 26 -19.20 -39.98 -27.48
N GLY A 27 -20.14 -39.40 -28.23
CA GLY A 27 -20.26 -37.96 -28.40
C GLY A 27 -20.53 -37.23 -27.08
N VAL A 28 -21.49 -37.72 -26.28
CA VAL A 28 -21.82 -37.16 -24.96
C VAL A 28 -20.63 -37.29 -24.00
N PHE A 29 -19.89 -38.40 -24.05
CA PHE A 29 -18.71 -38.60 -23.21
C PHE A 29 -17.60 -37.57 -23.51
N VAL A 30 -17.30 -37.34 -24.80
CA VAL A 30 -16.29 -36.36 -25.21
C VAL A 30 -16.71 -34.93 -24.82
N VAL A 31 -17.96 -34.55 -25.09
CA VAL A 31 -18.48 -33.22 -24.73
C VAL A 31 -18.51 -33.02 -23.22
N GLY A 32 -18.89 -34.05 -22.45
CA GLY A 32 -18.87 -34.02 -20.99
C GLY A 32 -17.45 -33.79 -20.44
N GLY A 33 -16.46 -34.50 -20.98
CA GLY A 33 -15.04 -34.28 -20.65
C GLY A 33 -14.59 -32.85 -20.94
N MET A 34 -14.87 -32.34 -22.15
CA MET A 34 -14.52 -30.96 -22.54
C MET A 34 -15.22 -29.90 -21.69
N LEU A 35 -16.46 -30.13 -21.26
CA LEU A 35 -17.17 -29.20 -20.40
C LEU A 35 -16.47 -29.04 -19.04
N THR A 36 -16.01 -30.14 -18.44
CA THR A 36 -15.29 -30.08 -17.16
C THR A 36 -13.95 -29.35 -17.27
N THR A 37 -13.21 -29.53 -18.38
CA THR A 37 -11.96 -28.81 -18.61
C THR A 37 -12.23 -27.32 -18.80
N LEU A 38 -13.26 -26.94 -19.57
CA LEU A 38 -13.65 -25.54 -19.75
C LEU A 38 -14.04 -24.89 -18.42
N LEU A 39 -14.84 -25.54 -17.59
CA LEU A 39 -15.21 -25.02 -16.27
C LEU A 39 -13.99 -24.80 -15.37
N THR A 40 -13.02 -25.71 -15.41
CA THR A 40 -11.76 -25.60 -14.68
C THR A 40 -10.92 -24.42 -15.19
N VAL A 41 -10.84 -24.22 -16.51
CA VAL A 41 -10.15 -23.08 -17.14
C VAL A 41 -10.80 -21.77 -16.71
N TYR A 42 -12.13 -21.66 -16.72
CA TYR A 42 -12.84 -20.45 -16.28
C TYR A 42 -12.62 -20.11 -14.80
N GLN A 43 -12.70 -21.11 -13.93
CA GLN A 43 -12.44 -20.92 -12.49
C GLN A 43 -11.00 -20.49 -12.23
N THR A 44 -10.05 -21.10 -12.94
CA THR A 44 -8.62 -20.79 -12.83
C THR A 44 -8.34 -19.38 -13.34
N SER A 45 -8.87 -18.99 -14.50
CA SER A 45 -8.68 -17.64 -15.06
C SER A 45 -9.21 -16.55 -14.14
N ARG A 46 -10.41 -16.74 -13.54
CA ARG A 46 -10.94 -15.79 -12.56
C ARG A 46 -10.09 -15.68 -11.30
N SER A 47 -9.57 -16.82 -10.83
CA SER A 47 -8.67 -16.88 -9.68
C SER A 47 -7.36 -16.14 -9.95
N GLN A 48 -6.78 -16.35 -11.14
CA GLN A 48 -5.59 -15.64 -11.59
C GLN A 48 -5.82 -14.13 -11.69
N SER A 49 -6.95 -13.68 -12.23
CA SER A 49 -7.26 -12.24 -12.30
C SER A 49 -7.30 -11.59 -10.92
N LYS A 50 -7.90 -12.24 -9.91
CA LYS A 50 -7.94 -11.71 -8.54
C LYS A 50 -6.56 -11.58 -7.91
N VAL A 51 -5.70 -12.59 -8.08
CA VAL A 51 -4.33 -12.58 -7.56
C VAL A 51 -3.50 -11.49 -8.24
N THR A 52 -3.63 -11.33 -9.56
CA THR A 52 -2.93 -10.28 -10.31
C THR A 52 -3.35 -8.88 -9.85
N THR A 53 -4.65 -8.63 -9.71
CA THR A 53 -5.14 -7.33 -9.21
C THR A 53 -4.61 -7.04 -7.81
N LEU A 54 -4.64 -8.03 -6.91
CA LEU A 54 -4.11 -7.86 -5.56
C LEU A 54 -2.60 -7.58 -5.58
N SER A 55 -1.81 -8.34 -6.35
CA SER A 55 -0.36 -8.15 -6.46
C SER A 55 0.02 -6.76 -6.98
N ASN A 56 -0.72 -6.26 -7.98
CA ASN A 56 -0.51 -4.91 -8.51
C ASN A 56 -0.82 -3.84 -7.46
N ASN A 57 -1.92 -3.99 -6.72
CA ASN A 57 -2.32 -3.06 -5.67
C ASN A 57 -1.31 -3.06 -4.51
N VAL A 58 -0.81 -4.23 -4.10
CA VAL A 58 0.23 -4.34 -3.06
C VAL A 58 1.52 -3.68 -3.51
N THR A 59 1.96 -3.90 -4.75
CA THR A 59 3.19 -3.29 -5.28
C THR A 59 3.09 -1.76 -5.29
N LEU A 60 1.96 -1.22 -5.74
CA LEU A 60 1.70 0.22 -5.72
C LEU A 60 1.71 0.76 -4.29
N ALA A 61 1.01 0.11 -3.37
CA ALA A 61 0.95 0.48 -1.97
C ALA A 61 2.34 0.57 -1.34
N MET A 62 3.16 -0.45 -1.56
CA MET A 62 4.51 -0.50 -1.01
C MET A 62 5.42 0.57 -1.58
N ASN A 63 5.28 0.89 -2.87
CA ASN A 63 6.04 1.97 -3.48
C ASN A 63 5.65 3.33 -2.88
N LEU A 64 4.35 3.59 -2.70
CA LEU A 64 3.86 4.82 -2.07
C LEU A 64 4.30 4.91 -0.60
N LEU A 65 4.13 3.82 0.17
CA LEU A 65 4.60 3.75 1.56
C LEU A 65 6.11 3.97 1.67
N THR A 66 6.90 3.42 0.75
CA THR A 66 8.35 3.64 0.72
C THR A 66 8.66 5.12 0.52
N GLN A 67 8.00 5.79 -0.42
CA GLN A 67 8.22 7.22 -0.67
C GLN A 67 7.82 8.09 0.52
N VAL A 68 6.65 7.82 1.12
CA VAL A 68 6.12 8.57 2.28
C VAL A 68 6.95 8.37 3.54
N ILE A 69 7.40 7.14 3.81
CA ILE A 69 8.25 6.86 4.97
C ILE A 69 9.65 7.46 4.77
N GLN A 70 10.17 7.43 3.54
CA GLN A 70 11.47 8.03 3.23
C GLN A 70 11.49 9.55 3.34
N SER A 71 10.38 10.24 3.06
CA SER A 71 10.31 11.70 3.23
C SER A 71 10.24 12.15 4.69
N ALA A 72 9.99 11.25 5.63
CA ALA A 72 9.91 11.58 7.06
C ALA A 72 11.19 12.26 7.56
N GLY A 73 11.02 13.36 8.29
CA GLY A 73 12.11 14.16 8.84
C GLY A 73 12.90 14.96 7.80
N TYR A 74 12.46 15.00 6.53
CA TYR A 74 13.13 15.82 5.52
C TYR A 74 13.07 17.31 5.89
N ILE A 75 14.20 17.97 5.65
CA ILE A 75 14.42 19.40 5.83
C ILE A 75 15.07 19.94 4.54
N PRO A 76 14.57 21.03 3.95
CA PRO A 76 15.06 21.59 2.67
C PRO A 76 16.48 22.19 2.76
N ASP A 77 16.88 22.73 3.91
CA ASP A 77 18.21 23.31 4.13
C ASP A 77 18.77 22.94 5.51
N PRO A 78 19.60 21.89 5.62
CA PRO A 78 20.18 21.47 6.90
C PRO A 78 21.27 22.41 7.42
N SER A 79 21.68 23.44 6.65
CA SER A 79 22.74 24.38 7.03
C SER A 79 22.21 25.63 7.74
N THR A 80 20.94 25.97 7.54
CA THR A 80 20.25 27.09 8.20
C THR A 80 19.16 26.64 9.16
N GLY A 81 18.59 25.44 8.93
CA GLY A 81 17.59 24.80 9.78
C GLY A 81 18.20 23.90 10.85
N THR A 82 17.85 24.13 12.12
CA THR A 82 18.11 23.13 13.18
C THR A 82 16.86 22.27 13.34
N VAL A 83 16.98 20.94 13.35
CA VAL A 83 15.87 19.98 13.57
C VAL A 83 14.99 20.37 14.77
N THR A 84 15.61 20.99 15.79
CA THR A 84 15.00 21.48 17.02
C THR A 84 14.11 22.73 16.85
N LEU A 85 14.16 23.44 15.73
CA LEU A 85 13.36 24.66 15.50
C LEU A 85 12.29 24.48 14.42
N GLU A 86 12.35 23.40 13.64
CA GLU A 86 11.47 23.20 12.48
C GLU A 86 10.34 22.21 12.76
N PHE A 87 10.53 21.35 13.76
CA PHE A 87 9.56 20.36 14.21
C PHE A 87 9.06 20.69 15.62
N PRO A 88 7.98 21.49 15.76
CA PRO A 88 7.44 21.88 17.06
C PRO A 88 6.83 20.69 17.80
N ALA A 89 6.78 20.75 19.13
CA ALA A 89 5.98 19.78 19.89
C ALA A 89 4.49 20.02 19.63
N THR A 90 3.71 18.95 19.47
CA THR A 90 2.25 18.94 19.31
C THR A 90 1.63 17.90 20.24
N THR A 91 0.31 17.74 20.22
CA THR A 91 -0.36 16.64 20.95
C THR A 91 0.06 15.26 20.47
N THR A 92 0.47 15.16 19.20
CA THR A 92 0.95 13.93 18.57
C THR A 92 2.46 13.81 18.78
N TYR A 93 3.23 14.88 18.58
CA TYR A 93 4.70 14.85 18.76
C TYR A 93 5.08 15.50 20.09
N LEU A 94 5.27 14.69 21.13
CA LEU A 94 5.43 15.20 22.50
C LEU A 94 6.73 15.98 22.72
N SER A 95 7.72 15.79 21.85
CA SER A 95 9.02 16.46 21.94
C SER A 95 9.32 17.27 20.68
N VAL A 96 10.07 18.35 20.88
CA VAL A 96 10.62 19.16 19.80
C VAL A 96 11.64 18.34 19.01
N GLY A 97 11.66 18.48 17.68
CA GLY A 97 12.55 17.70 16.81
C GLY A 97 12.04 16.30 16.47
N GLN A 98 10.93 15.84 17.06
CA GLN A 98 10.40 14.50 16.81
C GLN A 98 9.63 14.45 15.48
N TYR A 99 10.16 13.83 14.43
CA TYR A 99 9.49 13.76 13.12
C TYR A 99 8.74 12.44 12.86
N LEU A 100 8.83 11.49 13.79
CA LEU A 100 8.24 10.17 13.69
C LEU A 100 7.58 9.77 15.02
N MET A 101 6.41 9.14 14.93
CA MET A 101 5.76 8.46 16.04
C MET A 101 4.87 7.34 15.51
N GLY A 102 4.53 6.38 16.34
CA GLY A 102 3.36 5.55 16.09
C GLY A 102 2.70 5.05 17.35
N THR A 103 1.67 4.24 17.15
CA THR A 103 1.00 3.53 18.23
C THR A 103 1.06 2.04 17.95
N TYR A 104 1.22 1.26 19.03
CA TYR A 104 1.19 -0.20 18.95
C TYR A 104 -0.20 -0.68 19.39
N GLY A 105 -0.93 -1.29 18.47
CA GLY A 105 -2.28 -1.80 18.68
C GLY A 105 -2.33 -3.21 19.29
N GLY A 106 -1.19 -3.86 19.47
CA GLY A 106 -1.14 -5.24 19.95
C GLY A 106 -1.43 -6.25 18.85
N SER A 107 -1.97 -7.41 19.23
CA SER A 107 -2.37 -8.47 18.30
C SER A 107 -3.81 -8.34 17.79
N ALA A 108 -4.59 -7.41 18.35
CA ALA A 108 -6.01 -7.25 18.08
C ALA A 108 -6.33 -5.98 17.29
N ALA A 109 -5.53 -4.93 17.44
CA ALA A 109 -5.65 -3.69 16.67
C ALA A 109 -4.40 -3.47 15.82
N SER A 110 -4.60 -2.86 14.65
CA SER A 110 -3.50 -2.44 13.79
C SER A 110 -2.76 -1.25 14.40
N ASP A 111 -1.48 -1.14 14.07
CA ASP A 111 -0.63 -0.03 14.45
C ASP A 111 -0.94 1.21 13.59
N THR A 112 -0.60 2.38 14.13
CA THR A 112 -0.60 3.63 13.38
C THR A 112 0.80 4.20 13.30
N LEU A 113 1.13 4.84 12.18
CA LEU A 113 2.41 5.50 11.95
C LEU A 113 2.16 6.95 11.55
N SER A 114 2.58 7.89 12.39
CA SER A 114 2.57 9.31 12.12
C SER A 114 3.98 9.80 11.82
N LEU A 115 4.13 10.51 10.70
CA LEU A 115 5.39 11.10 10.29
C LEU A 115 5.16 12.51 9.80
N ARG A 116 6.21 13.32 9.83
CA ARG A 116 6.17 14.68 9.31
C ARG A 116 7.43 15.05 8.58
N TYR A 117 7.29 15.97 7.65
CA TYR A 117 8.38 16.56 6.91
C TYR A 117 8.14 18.06 6.71
N VAL A 118 9.24 18.79 6.54
CA VAL A 118 9.23 20.23 6.31
C VAL A 118 9.59 20.49 4.86
N THR A 119 8.97 21.50 4.26
CA THR A 119 9.40 22.03 2.97
C THR A 119 9.71 23.52 3.10
N GLY A 120 10.62 23.97 2.24
CA GLY A 120 11.12 25.34 2.26
C GLY A 120 10.11 26.32 1.68
N LEU A 121 9.99 27.48 2.31
CA LEU A 121 9.28 28.62 1.75
C LEU A 121 10.30 29.63 1.19
N ILE A 122 10.19 30.00 -0.09
CA ILE A 122 10.93 31.15 -0.65
C ILE A 122 9.95 32.29 -0.83
N ASN A 123 10.28 33.47 -0.28
CA ASN A 123 9.39 34.63 -0.29
C ASN A 123 7.98 34.33 0.27
N GLY A 124 7.90 33.41 1.25
CA GLY A 124 6.64 32.98 1.83
C GLY A 124 5.84 31.98 1.01
N GLN A 125 6.34 31.49 -0.12
CA GLN A 125 5.62 30.54 -0.98
C GLN A 125 6.27 29.15 -0.98
N ILE A 126 5.44 28.10 -0.98
CA ILE A 126 5.90 26.71 -1.11
C ILE A 126 6.58 26.52 -2.47
N LEU A 127 7.82 26.04 -2.46
CA LEU A 127 8.51 25.68 -3.70
C LEU A 127 7.92 24.40 -4.30
N GLN A 128 7.30 24.53 -5.47
CA GLN A 128 6.90 23.38 -6.30
C GLN A 128 8.09 22.55 -6.83
N GLN A 129 9.33 23.00 -6.58
CA GLN A 129 10.56 22.30 -6.99
C GLN A 129 11.07 21.32 -5.94
N ASP A 130 10.54 21.37 -4.72
CA ASP A 130 10.82 20.36 -3.72
C ASP A 130 10.01 19.11 -4.10
N SER A 131 10.68 18.07 -4.57
CA SER A 131 10.08 16.85 -5.16
C SER A 131 9.41 15.95 -4.12
N GLN A 132 8.94 16.54 -3.01
CA GLN A 132 8.26 15.91 -1.90
C GLN A 132 6.84 15.55 -2.31
N ILE A 133 6.60 14.25 -2.46
CA ILE A 133 5.30 13.71 -2.81
C ILE A 133 4.55 13.41 -1.52
N ASN A 134 3.34 13.95 -1.37
CA ASN A 134 2.45 13.53 -0.28
C ASN A 134 1.87 12.14 -0.57
N CYS A 135 1.17 11.53 0.40
CA CYS A 135 0.57 10.21 0.19
C CYS A 135 -0.52 10.16 -0.91
N LEU A 136 -0.91 11.29 -1.51
CA LEU A 136 -1.79 11.36 -2.67
C LEU A 136 -1.04 11.34 -4.01
N GLY A 137 0.29 11.22 -4.03
CA GLY A 137 1.05 11.35 -5.27
C GLY A 137 1.03 12.78 -5.83
N ARG A 138 0.49 13.74 -5.07
CA ARG A 138 0.35 15.13 -5.49
C ARG A 138 1.52 15.94 -4.94
N GLY A 139 2.02 16.85 -5.77
CA GLY A 139 2.91 17.90 -5.29
C GLY A 139 2.20 18.79 -4.27
N LEU A 140 3.00 19.55 -3.55
CA LEU A 140 2.57 20.47 -2.51
C LEU A 140 1.59 21.51 -3.11
N PRO A 141 0.50 21.89 -2.41
CA PRO A 141 -0.48 22.84 -2.92
C PRO A 141 0.17 24.21 -3.20
N SER A 142 -0.13 24.77 -4.38
CA SER A 142 0.31 26.11 -4.78
C SER A 142 -0.61 27.18 -4.19
N GLY A 143 -0.05 28.24 -3.63
CA GLY A 143 -0.81 29.40 -3.16
C GLY A 143 -0.85 29.62 -1.64
N VAL A 144 -0.22 28.74 -0.85
CA VAL A 144 0.03 29.05 0.56
C VAL A 144 1.09 30.14 0.64
N VAL A 145 0.70 31.31 1.14
CA VAL A 145 1.60 32.44 1.39
C VAL A 145 1.77 32.60 2.89
N ALA A 146 2.98 32.40 3.39
CA ALA A 146 3.36 32.77 4.73
C ALA A 146 3.98 34.18 4.72
N ASN A 147 3.44 35.09 5.52
CA ASN A 147 3.84 36.50 5.53
C ASN A 147 5.21 36.76 6.19
N ASN A 148 5.94 35.71 6.60
CA ASN A 148 7.19 35.83 7.34
C ASN A 148 8.26 34.89 6.74
N PRO A 149 9.44 35.42 6.35
CA PRO A 149 10.51 34.64 5.72
C PRO A 149 11.13 33.54 6.60
N SER A 150 10.84 33.52 7.90
CA SER A 150 11.31 32.48 8.85
C SER A 150 10.24 31.42 9.16
N THR A 151 9.24 31.24 8.29
CA THR A 151 8.18 30.24 8.51
C THR A 151 8.47 28.95 7.76
N TYR A 152 7.93 27.85 8.29
CA TYR A 152 8.07 26.52 7.73
C TYR A 152 6.70 25.96 7.40
N TYR A 153 6.61 25.20 6.32
CA TYR A 153 5.41 24.44 6.02
C TYR A 153 5.65 22.98 6.41
N ILE A 154 4.82 22.48 7.32
CA ILE A 154 4.90 21.14 7.89
C ILE A 154 3.75 20.32 7.30
N PHE A 155 4.10 19.14 6.79
CA PHE A 155 3.12 18.12 6.44
C PHE A 155 3.14 17.02 7.49
N ASP A 156 2.03 16.87 8.20
CA ASP A 156 1.79 15.73 9.07
C ASP A 156 1.05 14.67 8.28
N GLN A 157 1.55 13.43 8.29
CA GLN A 157 0.93 12.28 7.63
C GLN A 157 0.75 11.15 8.63
N THR A 158 -0.42 10.53 8.62
CA THR A 158 -0.73 9.38 9.47
C THR A 158 -1.21 8.24 8.61
N LEU A 159 -0.49 7.12 8.68
CA LEU A 159 -0.82 5.86 8.05
C LEU A 159 -1.52 4.98 9.08
N GLN A 160 -2.68 4.47 8.72
CA GLN A 160 -3.48 3.61 9.58
C GLN A 160 -4.36 2.66 8.75
N MET A 161 -4.76 1.56 9.37
CA MET A 161 -5.81 0.70 8.83
C MET A 161 -7.17 1.19 9.34
N ASP A 162 -8.14 1.41 8.44
CA ASP A 162 -9.50 1.73 8.85
C ASP A 162 -10.25 0.49 9.37
N ALA A 163 -11.45 0.68 9.92
CA ALA A 163 -12.28 -0.41 10.43
C ALA A 163 -12.74 -1.41 9.36
N ASN A 164 -12.66 -1.04 8.09
CA ASN A 164 -13.04 -1.90 6.96
C ASN A 164 -11.84 -2.72 6.44
N GLY A 165 -10.63 -2.50 6.94
CA GLY A 165 -9.41 -3.16 6.48
C GLY A 165 -8.79 -2.52 5.23
N ASN A 166 -9.00 -1.21 5.06
CA ASN A 166 -8.33 -0.41 4.05
C ASN A 166 -7.10 0.30 4.66
N LEU A 167 -6.01 0.39 3.92
CA LEU A 167 -4.90 1.27 4.29
C LEU A 167 -5.26 2.70 3.95
N THR A 168 -5.28 3.57 4.94
CA THR A 168 -5.57 4.98 4.77
C THR A 168 -4.36 5.82 5.14
N CYS A 169 -4.16 6.90 4.39
CA CYS A 169 -3.28 7.99 4.76
C CYS A 169 -4.11 9.24 5.00
N THR A 170 -3.98 9.78 6.21
CA THR A 170 -4.50 11.08 6.56
C THR A 170 -3.36 12.09 6.51
N TYR A 171 -3.56 13.23 5.85
CA TYR A 171 -2.57 14.31 5.84
C TYR A 171 -3.17 15.63 6.34
N THR A 172 -2.34 16.45 6.97
CA THR A 172 -2.63 17.82 7.38
C THR A 172 -1.45 18.71 7.04
N GLY A 173 -1.72 19.89 6.48
CA GLY A 173 -0.70 20.87 6.12
C GLY A 173 -0.81 22.11 6.99
N SER A 174 0.29 22.48 7.65
CA SER A 174 0.32 23.58 8.62
C SER A 174 1.51 24.50 8.38
N ILE A 175 1.33 25.79 8.65
CA ILE A 175 2.45 26.74 8.77
C ILE A 175 2.90 26.79 10.21
N PHE A 176 4.20 26.63 10.45
CA PHE A 176 4.85 26.91 11.71
C PHE A 176 5.62 28.23 11.64
N THR A 177 5.41 29.08 12.65
CA THR A 177 6.15 30.34 12.83
C THR A 177 7.01 30.25 14.09
N PRO A 178 8.34 30.06 13.98
CA PRO A 178 9.24 29.89 15.11
C PRO A 178 9.23 31.07 16.09
N ALA A 179 9.18 32.31 15.56
CA ALA A 179 9.21 33.52 16.39
C ALA A 179 8.05 33.62 17.40
N SER A 180 6.90 33.04 17.06
CA SER A 180 5.69 33.03 17.90
C SER A 180 5.33 31.63 18.42
N GLN A 181 6.09 30.59 18.04
CA GLN A 181 5.76 29.17 18.28
C GLN A 181 4.32 28.81 17.91
N THR A 182 3.76 29.47 16.90
CA THR A 182 2.38 29.26 16.46
C THR A 182 2.33 28.32 15.27
N THR A 183 1.44 27.33 15.36
CA THR A 183 1.10 26.43 14.24
C THR A 183 -0.30 26.78 13.75
N THR A 184 -0.42 27.14 12.48
CA THR A 184 -1.70 27.47 11.85
C THR A 184 -1.98 26.45 10.76
N VAL A 185 -3.05 25.68 10.92
CA VAL A 185 -3.52 24.75 9.88
C VAL A 185 -3.93 25.57 8.66
N GLN A 186 -3.30 25.30 7.51
CA GLN A 186 -3.64 25.94 6.23
C GLN A 186 -4.47 25.01 5.36
N GLU A 187 -4.19 23.71 5.42
CA GLU A 187 -4.92 22.70 4.66
C GLU A 187 -5.75 21.85 5.60
N PRO A 188 -7.05 21.65 5.31
CA PRO A 188 -7.90 20.80 6.12
C PRO A 188 -7.38 19.36 6.09
N THR A 189 -7.51 18.68 7.22
CA THR A 189 -7.18 17.26 7.34
C THR A 189 -8.00 16.44 6.35
N ALA A 190 -7.34 15.71 5.46
CA ALA A 190 -7.98 14.86 4.47
C ALA A 190 -7.44 13.43 4.55
N THR A 191 -8.34 12.46 4.43
CA THR A 191 -8.02 11.02 4.49
C THR A 191 -8.24 10.40 3.13
N TYR A 192 -7.28 9.58 2.70
CA TYR A 192 -7.32 8.87 1.44
C TYR A 192 -7.02 7.39 1.62
N THR A 193 -7.73 6.57 0.86
CA THR A 193 -7.54 5.12 0.84
C THR A 193 -6.46 4.76 -0.16
N LEU A 194 -5.30 4.34 0.34
CA LEU A 194 -4.16 3.87 -0.46
C LEU A 194 -4.37 2.45 -0.97
N VAL A 195 -4.96 1.59 -0.14
CA VAL A 195 -5.24 0.19 -0.46
C VAL A 195 -6.62 -0.17 0.02
N GLY A 196 -7.40 -0.77 -0.87
CA GLY A 196 -8.76 -1.17 -0.60
C GLY A 196 -9.74 -0.49 -1.53
N ASP A 197 -10.91 -1.10 -1.69
CA ASP A 197 -12.00 -0.60 -2.53
C ASP A 197 -13.15 0.00 -1.70
N GLY A 198 -12.98 0.08 -0.36
CA GLY A 198 -14.01 0.58 0.55
C GLY A 198 -15.16 -0.40 0.81
N SER A 199 -15.18 -1.56 0.16
CA SER A 199 -16.28 -2.54 0.19
C SER A 199 -15.84 -3.91 0.73
N THR A 200 -14.56 -4.26 0.50
CA THR A 200 -13.99 -5.54 0.88
C THR A 200 -12.78 -5.34 1.79
N THR A 201 -12.69 -6.11 2.87
CA THR A 201 -11.51 -6.14 3.73
C THR A 201 -10.32 -6.71 2.96
N VAL A 202 -9.35 -5.85 2.64
CA VAL A 202 -8.13 -6.24 1.93
C VAL A 202 -6.99 -6.56 2.90
N LEU A 203 -6.84 -5.73 3.94
CA LEU A 203 -5.88 -5.90 5.02
C LEU A 203 -6.56 -6.40 6.29
N ASN A 204 -5.96 -7.41 6.92
CA ASN A 204 -6.38 -7.92 8.21
C ASN A 204 -5.61 -7.29 9.37
N HIS A 205 -4.34 -6.98 9.13
CA HIS A 205 -3.48 -6.40 10.14
C HIS A 205 -2.38 -5.56 9.49
N LEU A 206 -2.16 -4.38 10.03
CA LEU A 206 -1.01 -3.52 9.77
C LEU A 206 -0.20 -3.41 11.05
N SER A 207 1.11 -3.65 11.00
CA SER A 207 2.01 -3.43 12.12
C SER A 207 3.33 -2.79 11.69
N PHE A 208 3.90 -2.01 12.59
CA PHE A 208 5.14 -1.27 12.37
C PHE A 208 6.14 -1.61 13.46
N LEU A 209 7.37 -1.90 13.06
CA LEU A 209 8.52 -1.95 13.96
C LEU A 209 9.51 -0.85 13.58
N TYR A 210 10.17 -0.30 14.57
CA TYR A 210 11.06 0.84 14.44
C TYR A 210 12.49 0.37 14.68
N GLY A 211 13.34 0.54 13.67
CA GLY A 211 14.77 0.25 13.76
C GLY A 211 15.47 1.37 14.51
N VAL A 212 15.87 1.11 15.74
CA VAL A 212 16.57 2.08 16.61
C VAL A 212 18.08 1.87 16.49
N ASP A 213 18.79 2.96 16.23
CA ASP A 213 20.25 3.07 16.24
C ASP A 213 20.70 3.58 17.61
N THR A 214 21.18 2.67 18.45
CA THR A 214 21.62 2.97 19.83
C THR A 214 23.07 3.41 19.91
N ASN A 215 23.87 3.11 18.88
CA ASN A 215 25.30 3.35 18.83
C ASN A 215 25.69 4.55 17.92
N ALA A 216 24.69 5.13 17.25
CA ALA A 216 24.78 6.25 16.32
C ALA A 216 25.60 5.99 15.03
N ASP A 217 25.73 4.73 14.60
CA ASP A 217 26.47 4.35 13.38
C ASP A 217 25.65 4.48 12.08
N GLY A 218 24.38 4.88 12.17
CA GLY A 218 23.46 5.04 11.05
C GLY A 218 22.71 3.77 10.68
N SER A 219 22.88 2.68 11.42
CA SER A 219 22.20 1.40 11.21
C SER A 219 21.30 1.04 12.39
N ALA A 220 20.21 0.31 12.13
CA ALA A 220 19.35 -0.16 13.20
C ALA A 220 20.02 -1.32 13.96
N ASP A 221 20.23 -1.14 15.27
CA ASP A 221 20.73 -2.19 16.17
C ASP A 221 19.62 -3.19 16.54
N GLY A 222 18.36 -2.73 16.55
CA GLY A 222 17.20 -3.56 16.88
C GLY A 222 15.87 -2.96 16.42
N TYR A 223 14.87 -3.82 16.26
CA TYR A 223 13.52 -3.45 15.85
C TYR A 223 12.54 -3.58 17.01
N TYR A 224 11.87 -2.48 17.35
CA TYR A 224 11.03 -2.37 18.53
C TYR A 224 9.61 -1.90 18.17
N THR A 225 8.62 -2.22 19.00
CA THR A 225 7.26 -1.68 18.86
C THR A 225 7.22 -0.21 19.29
N ALA A 226 6.20 0.53 18.87
CA ALA A 226 6.03 1.93 19.27
C ALA A 226 6.02 2.12 20.79
N THR A 227 5.41 1.20 21.54
CA THR A 227 5.39 1.24 23.02
C THR A 227 6.80 1.10 23.61
N GLN A 228 7.64 0.23 23.04
CA GLN A 228 9.01 0.04 23.48
C GLN A 228 9.88 1.26 23.18
N VAL A 229 9.78 1.83 21.98
CA VAL A 229 10.51 3.05 21.61
C VAL A 229 10.09 4.23 22.49
N ALA A 230 8.78 4.39 22.71
CA ALA A 230 8.25 5.46 23.57
C ALA A 230 8.72 5.32 25.03
N ALA A 231 8.80 4.11 25.56
CA ALA A 231 9.30 3.87 26.92
C ALA A 231 10.79 4.26 27.09
N LEU A 232 11.57 4.19 26.01
CA LEU A 232 12.99 4.55 26.01
C LEU A 232 13.25 6.01 25.61
N SER A 233 12.22 6.75 25.16
CA SER A 233 12.37 8.10 24.57
C SER A 233 13.27 8.15 23.33
N ASP A 234 13.39 7.04 22.60
CA ASP A 234 14.36 6.84 21.51
C ASP A 234 13.80 7.19 20.11
N TRP A 235 12.73 7.98 20.02
CA TRP A 235 12.12 8.33 18.73
C TRP A 235 13.07 9.08 17.78
N SER A 236 14.03 9.83 18.33
CA SER A 236 15.08 10.52 17.56
C SER A 236 16.16 9.58 17.03
N SER A 237 16.26 8.37 17.58
CA SER A 237 17.26 7.37 17.22
C SER A 237 16.72 6.35 16.21
N VAL A 238 15.49 6.53 15.73
CA VAL A 238 14.91 5.66 14.71
C VAL A 238 15.50 6.01 13.34
N VAL A 239 16.08 5.01 12.68
CA VAL A 239 16.71 5.14 11.35
C VAL A 239 15.97 4.37 10.25
N SER A 240 15.13 3.41 10.62
CA SER A 240 14.32 2.65 9.68
C SER A 240 12.97 2.24 10.26
N VAL A 241 12.02 1.93 9.39
CA VAL A 241 10.71 1.38 9.75
C VAL A 241 10.50 0.07 9.00
N GLN A 242 10.23 -1.00 9.72
CA GLN A 242 9.75 -2.25 9.15
C GLN A 242 8.22 -2.23 9.12
N VAL A 243 7.67 -2.26 7.92
CA VAL A 243 6.24 -2.36 7.68
C VAL A 243 5.87 -3.82 7.49
N ASN A 244 4.90 -4.30 8.27
CA ASN A 244 4.32 -5.62 8.12
C ASN A 244 2.82 -5.47 7.81
N MET A 245 2.37 -6.13 6.75
CA MET A 245 0.98 -6.11 6.32
C MET A 245 0.48 -7.51 6.07
N VAL A 246 -0.66 -7.84 6.65
CA VAL A 246 -1.34 -9.13 6.48
C VAL A 246 -2.53 -8.92 5.57
N PHE A 247 -2.51 -9.56 4.40
CA PHE A 247 -3.55 -9.47 3.38
C PHE A 247 -4.43 -10.71 3.38
N ASN A 248 -5.70 -10.53 3.01
CA ASN A 248 -6.60 -11.65 2.72
C ASN A 248 -6.19 -12.36 1.44
N ASN A 249 -6.12 -13.69 1.49
CA ASN A 249 -5.87 -14.50 0.30
C ASN A 249 -7.17 -14.65 -0.51
N PRO A 250 -7.24 -14.15 -1.76
CA PRO A 250 -8.44 -14.29 -2.59
C PRO A 250 -8.75 -15.76 -2.97
N LEU A 251 -7.80 -16.67 -2.74
CA LEU A 251 -7.93 -18.12 -2.96
C LEU A 251 -8.21 -18.90 -1.68
N ALA A 252 -8.45 -18.23 -0.54
CA ALA A 252 -8.68 -18.88 0.76
C ALA A 252 -9.83 -19.91 0.75
N SER A 253 -10.79 -19.79 -0.17
CA SER A 253 -11.88 -20.75 -0.32
C SER A 253 -11.48 -22.05 -1.04
N GLN A 254 -10.25 -22.16 -1.54
CA GLN A 254 -9.74 -23.36 -2.20
C GLN A 254 -9.03 -24.28 -1.20
N ALA A 255 -9.15 -25.59 -1.38
CA ALA A 255 -8.54 -26.57 -0.49
C ALA A 255 -7.02 -26.41 -0.42
N GLY A 256 -6.48 -26.32 0.80
CA GLY A 256 -5.04 -26.20 1.06
C GLY A 256 -4.46 -24.79 0.93
N GLN A 257 -5.26 -23.77 0.62
CA GLN A 257 -4.79 -22.38 0.56
C GLN A 257 -4.86 -21.71 1.95
N PRO A 258 -3.81 -20.95 2.35
CA PRO A 258 -3.86 -20.19 3.61
C PRO A 258 -4.89 -19.07 3.51
N ALA A 259 -5.52 -18.71 4.63
CA ALA A 259 -6.51 -17.63 4.67
C ALA A 259 -5.90 -16.25 4.41
N THR A 260 -4.64 -16.06 4.79
CA THR A 260 -3.91 -14.80 4.66
C THR A 260 -2.48 -15.03 4.20
N PHE A 261 -1.85 -13.96 3.73
CA PHE A 261 -0.41 -13.92 3.50
C PHE A 261 0.16 -12.61 4.05
N THR A 262 1.44 -12.63 4.43
CA THR A 262 2.11 -11.48 5.04
C THR A 262 3.13 -10.90 4.06
N TYR A 263 3.15 -9.58 3.94
CA TYR A 263 4.17 -8.83 3.25
C TYR A 263 4.93 -7.96 4.25
N SER A 264 6.26 -8.05 4.22
CA SER A 264 7.15 -7.30 5.12
C SER A 264 8.22 -6.58 4.33
N LYS A 265 8.46 -5.30 4.64
CA LYS A 265 9.54 -4.52 4.04
C LYS A 265 10.16 -3.56 5.06
N ILE A 266 11.48 -3.50 5.08
CA ILE A 266 12.23 -2.50 5.83
C ILE A 266 12.45 -1.30 4.91
N ILE A 267 12.12 -0.11 5.41
CA ILE A 267 12.26 1.15 4.71
C ILE A 267 13.18 2.05 5.56
N PRO A 268 14.37 2.44 5.06
CA PRO A 268 15.22 3.40 5.75
C PRO A 268 14.62 4.80 5.66
N LEU A 269 14.85 5.62 6.68
CA LEU A 269 14.51 7.04 6.70
C LEU A 269 15.64 7.83 6.03
N MET A 270 15.32 8.85 5.22
CA MET A 270 16.36 9.68 4.57
C MET A 270 16.93 10.76 5.49
N SER A 271 16.29 11.04 6.62
CA SER A 271 16.63 12.16 7.50
C SER A 271 17.70 11.82 8.53
N ARG A 272 18.89 11.42 8.06
CA ARG A 272 20.13 11.68 8.81
C ARG A 272 21.34 11.66 7.86
N PRO A 273 22.04 12.80 7.66
CA PRO A 273 23.39 12.78 7.12
C PRO A 273 24.40 12.20 8.13
#